data_AF-A0A432RRK1-F1
#
_entry.id   AF-A0A432RRK1-F1
#
_cell.length_a   1.000
_cell.length_b   1.000
_cell.length_c   1.000
_cell.angle_alpha   90.00
_cell.angle_beta   90.00
_cell.angle_gamma   90.00
#
_symmetry.space_group_name_H-M   'P 1'
#
loop_
_entity.id
_entity.type
_entity.pdbx_description
1 polymer ?
#
loop_
_entity_poly.entity_id
_entity_poly.type
_entity_poly.pdbx_seq_one_letter_code
_entity_poly.pdbx_strand_id
1 'polypeptide(L)'
;MKKSGFTLIELIFVIVIIGLLAAVAVPKFLTTKKNAEVANLPEIGNQVVQKATEQYNLVGESNLQNIIEQDTDLNLTLDSTNGKLVKTGLFSTDYNATQLDVNYTNNGVNHVCLKVEQVNKIVRVNKDTNITTKEFKITELNTSCNQDQ
;
A
#
# COMPACT_ATOMS: atom_id res chain seq x y z
N MET A 1 22.06 -9.47 55.39
CA MET A 1 21.96 -9.22 53.93
C MET A 1 21.66 -7.73 53.72
N LYS A 2 22.59 -6.94 53.18
CA LYS A 2 22.33 -5.52 52.88
C LYS A 2 21.41 -5.44 51.65
N LYS A 3 20.15 -5.06 51.85
CA LYS A 3 19.26 -4.70 50.73
C LYS A 3 19.73 -3.34 50.19
N SER A 4 20.37 -3.36 49.03
CA SER A 4 20.57 -2.18 48.19
C SER A 4 19.23 -1.81 47.59
N GLY A 5 18.54 -0.81 48.16
CA GLY A 5 17.34 -0.23 47.56
C GLY A 5 17.73 0.83 46.53
N PHE A 6 17.02 0.86 45.41
CA PHE A 6 17.11 1.95 44.43
C PHE A 6 16.71 3.28 45.08
N THR A 7 17.41 4.37 44.76
CA THR A 7 17.05 5.69 45.27
C THR A 7 15.90 6.30 44.46
N LEU A 8 15.02 7.08 45.11
CA LEU A 8 13.95 7.79 44.40
C LEU A 8 14.51 8.77 43.35
N ILE A 9 15.68 9.37 43.62
CA ILE A 9 16.32 10.31 42.70
C ILE A 9 16.85 9.63 41.43
N GLU A 10 17.40 8.42 41.53
CA GLU A 10 17.79 7.64 40.34
C GLU A 10 16.60 7.35 39.44
N LEU A 11 15.46 6.98 40.04
CA LEU A 11 14.24 6.72 39.27
C LEU A 11 13.74 7.99 38.55
N ILE A 12 13.80 9.14 39.23
CA ILE A 12 13.39 10.43 38.64
C ILE A 12 14.28 10.83 37.47
N PHE A 13 15.60 10.66 37.58
CA PHE A 13 16.50 10.98 36.46
C PHE A 13 16.22 10.10 35.22
N VAL A 14 15.93 8.82 35.42
CA VAL A 14 15.61 7.89 34.33
C VAL A 14 14.36 8.31 33.58
N ILE A 15 13.27 8.64 34.28
CA ILE A 15 12.02 9.05 33.61
C ILE A 15 12.17 10.40 32.87
N VAL A 16 13.00 11.32 33.38
CA VAL A 16 13.29 12.59 32.71
C VAL A 16 14.05 12.37 31.42
N ILE A 17 15.07 11.52 31.42
CA ILE A 17 15.85 11.20 30.21
C ILE A 17 14.97 10.49 29.17
N ILE A 18 14.16 9.51 29.58
CA ILE A 18 13.21 8.82 28.68
C ILE A 18 12.20 9.83 28.11
N GLY A 19 11.69 10.75 28.92
CA GLY A 19 10.77 11.80 28.49
C GLY A 19 11.38 12.71 27.41
N LEU A 20 12.64 13.14 27.59
CA LEU A 20 13.35 13.97 26.62
C LEU A 20 13.56 13.24 25.28
N LEU A 21 14.00 11.99 25.33
CA LEU A 21 14.22 11.18 24.12
C LEU A 21 12.90 10.88 23.40
N ALA A 22 11.83 10.58 24.15
CA ALA A 22 10.52 10.34 23.57
C ALA A 22 9.97 11.57 22.83
N ALA A 23 10.14 12.77 23.38
CA ALA A 23 9.65 14.00 22.77
C ALA A 23 10.19 14.24 21.35
N VAL A 24 11.46 13.90 21.10
CA VAL A 24 12.09 14.04 19.77
C VAL A 24 11.90 12.81 18.88
N ALA A 25 11.82 11.62 19.46
CA ALA A 25 11.74 10.36 18.72
C ALA A 25 10.34 10.08 18.16
N VAL A 26 9.28 10.36 18.92
CA VAL A 26 7.89 10.10 18.52
C VAL A 26 7.51 10.73 17.17
N PRO A 27 7.70 12.05 16.92
CA PRO A 27 7.30 12.64 15.65
C PRO A 27 8.10 12.05 14.47
N LYS A 28 9.40 11.80 14.64
CA LYS A 28 10.22 11.15 13.61
C LYS A 28 9.77 9.72 13.32
N PHE A 29 9.44 8.95 14.34
CA PHE A 29 8.93 7.59 14.19
C PHE A 29 7.63 7.54 13.39
N LEU A 30 6.70 8.48 13.64
CA LEU A 30 5.45 8.57 12.89
C LEU A 30 5.68 8.84 11.40
N THR A 31 6.58 9.77 11.05
CA THR A 31 6.92 10.04 9.65
C THR A 31 7.61 8.84 8.99
N THR A 32 8.58 8.22 9.66
CA THR A 32 9.25 7.02 9.14
C THR A 32 8.27 5.87 8.88
N LYS A 33 7.30 5.67 9.79
CA LYS A 33 6.25 4.67 9.61
C LYS A 33 5.44 4.93 8.35
N LYS A 34 4.97 6.18 8.14
CA LYS A 34 4.22 6.55 6.92
C LYS A 34 5.05 6.32 5.65
N ASN A 35 6.32 6.70 5.66
CA ASN A 35 7.21 6.50 4.51
C ASN A 35 7.43 5.02 4.19
N ALA A 36 7.53 4.16 5.22
CA ALA A 36 7.62 2.72 5.03
C ALA A 36 6.34 2.14 4.39
N GLU A 37 5.16 2.68 4.72
CA GLU A 37 3.90 2.26 4.10
C GLU A 37 3.83 2.68 2.62
N VAL A 38 4.25 3.89 2.26
CA VAL A 38 4.36 4.34 0.86
C VAL A 38 5.36 3.48 0.07
N ALA A 39 6.48 3.10 0.69
CA ALA A 39 7.49 2.25 0.06
C ALA A 39 6.98 0.85 -0.31
N ASN A 40 5.86 0.38 0.29
CA ASN A 40 5.25 -0.90 -0.03
C ASN A 40 4.26 -0.83 -1.21
N LEU A 41 3.84 0.37 -1.65
CA LEU A 41 2.89 0.52 -2.77
C LEU A 41 3.33 -0.15 -4.08
N PRO A 42 4.61 -0.11 -4.49
CA PRO A 42 5.05 -0.82 -5.69
C PRO A 42 4.84 -2.33 -5.59
N GLU A 43 5.02 -2.91 -4.39
CA GLU A 43 4.78 -4.33 -4.15
C GLU A 43 3.29 -4.66 -4.30
N ILE A 44 2.41 -3.84 -3.71
CA ILE A 44 0.95 -4.00 -3.84
C ILE A 44 0.53 -3.93 -5.31
N GLY A 45 1.01 -2.94 -6.06
CA GLY A 45 0.71 -2.82 -7.49
C GLY A 45 1.17 -4.05 -8.28
N ASN A 46 2.36 -4.57 -7.97
CA ASN A 46 2.89 -5.77 -8.61
C ASN A 46 2.08 -7.02 -8.26
N GLN A 47 1.59 -7.16 -7.02
CA GLN A 47 0.73 -8.27 -6.62
C GLN A 47 -0.60 -8.25 -7.38
N VAL A 48 -1.22 -7.07 -7.52
CA VAL A 48 -2.47 -6.89 -8.29
C VAL A 48 -2.24 -7.23 -9.75
N VAL A 49 -1.19 -6.70 -10.38
CA VAL A 49 -0.87 -6.98 -11.78
C VAL A 49 -0.61 -8.47 -12.01
N GLN A 50 0.16 -9.13 -11.13
CA GLN A 50 0.46 -10.55 -11.24
C GLN A 50 -0.81 -11.40 -11.17
N LYS A 51 -1.61 -11.24 -10.11
CA LYS A 51 -2.85 -11.99 -9.91
C LYS A 51 -3.89 -11.71 -10.99
N ALA A 52 -4.01 -10.46 -11.45
CA ALA A 52 -4.90 -10.13 -12.55
C ALA A 52 -4.47 -10.77 -13.87
N THR A 53 -3.16 -10.81 -14.13
CA THR A 53 -2.61 -11.49 -15.30
C THR A 53 -2.80 -13.01 -15.23
N GLU A 54 -2.63 -13.60 -14.05
CA GLU A 54 -2.88 -15.04 -13.82
C GLU A 54 -4.35 -15.39 -14.05
N GLN A 55 -5.29 -14.65 -13.46
CA GLN A 55 -6.72 -14.89 -13.63
C GLN A 55 -7.17 -14.73 -15.09
N TYR A 56 -6.67 -13.71 -15.78
CA TYR A 56 -6.97 -13.51 -17.19
C TYR A 56 -6.43 -14.64 -18.08
N ASN A 57 -5.22 -15.13 -17.82
CA ASN A 57 -4.62 -16.19 -18.63
C ASN A 57 -5.20 -17.58 -18.34
N LEU A 58 -5.61 -17.86 -17.11
CA LEU A 58 -6.08 -19.19 -16.69
C LEU A 58 -7.60 -19.33 -16.81
N VAL A 59 -8.36 -18.27 -16.53
CA VAL A 59 -9.83 -18.30 -16.42
C VAL A 59 -10.51 -17.36 -17.42
N GLY A 60 -9.77 -16.41 -18.00
CA GLY A 60 -10.33 -15.42 -18.93
C GLY A 60 -11.06 -14.26 -18.26
N GLU A 61 -11.03 -14.17 -16.92
CA GLU A 61 -11.58 -13.03 -16.20
C GLU A 61 -10.73 -11.80 -16.46
N SER A 62 -11.36 -10.71 -16.88
CA SER A 62 -10.69 -9.48 -17.25
C SER A 62 -11.19 -8.27 -16.46
N ASN A 63 -12.27 -8.44 -15.69
CA ASN A 63 -12.81 -7.44 -14.79
C ASN A 63 -11.95 -7.40 -13.52
N LEU A 64 -11.20 -6.31 -13.36
CA LEU A 64 -10.26 -6.14 -12.25
C LEU A 64 -10.98 -6.12 -10.88
N GLN A 65 -12.20 -5.59 -10.80
CA GLN A 65 -13.00 -5.63 -9.57
C GLN A 65 -13.34 -7.07 -9.17
N ASN A 66 -13.80 -7.91 -10.11
CA ASN A 66 -14.08 -9.31 -9.82
C ASN A 66 -12.81 -10.05 -9.34
N ILE A 67 -11.68 -9.78 -9.99
CA ILE A 67 -10.38 -10.37 -9.63
C ILE A 67 -9.99 -9.98 -8.20
N ILE A 68 -10.16 -8.70 -7.82
CA ILE A 68 -9.84 -8.20 -6.49
C ILE A 68 -10.78 -8.80 -5.43
N GLU A 69 -12.09 -8.81 -5.69
CA GLU A 69 -13.10 -9.27 -4.72
C GLU A 69 -13.04 -10.80 -4.49
N GLN A 70 -12.69 -11.58 -5.51
CA GLN A 70 -12.65 -13.04 -5.46
C GLN A 70 -11.29 -13.61 -5.01
N ASP A 71 -10.21 -12.82 -5.12
CA ASP A 71 -8.90 -13.22 -4.62
C ASP A 71 -8.74 -12.85 -3.14
N THR A 72 -8.58 -13.85 -2.28
CA THR A 72 -8.51 -13.65 -0.83
C THR A 72 -7.31 -12.81 -0.39
N ASP A 73 -6.19 -12.89 -1.10
CA ASP A 73 -4.96 -12.17 -0.73
C ASP A 73 -5.05 -10.70 -1.16
N LEU A 74 -5.58 -10.43 -2.37
CA LEU A 74 -5.84 -9.06 -2.81
C LEU A 74 -6.91 -8.42 -1.96
N ASN A 75 -8.00 -9.13 -1.68
CA ASN A 75 -9.06 -8.64 -0.82
C ASN A 75 -8.50 -8.31 0.56
N LEU A 76 -7.69 -9.18 1.19
CA LEU A 76 -7.04 -8.85 2.46
C LEU A 76 -6.08 -7.65 2.38
N THR A 77 -5.39 -7.50 1.26
CA THR A 77 -4.39 -6.43 1.04
C THR A 77 -5.06 -5.07 0.76
N LEU A 78 -6.24 -5.08 0.15
CA LEU A 78 -6.96 -3.90 -0.35
C LEU A 78 -8.23 -3.56 0.45
N ASP A 79 -8.74 -4.48 1.29
CA ASP A 79 -9.96 -4.29 2.08
C ASP A 79 -9.73 -3.36 3.28
N SER A 80 -10.53 -2.30 3.31
CA SER A 80 -10.61 -1.32 4.38
C SER A 80 -11.31 -1.86 5.65
N THR A 81 -11.81 -3.11 5.67
CA THR A 81 -12.68 -3.55 6.77
C THR A 81 -11.98 -4.38 7.84
N ASN A 82 -10.91 -5.14 7.57
CA ASN A 82 -10.23 -5.92 8.64
C ASN A 82 -8.73 -6.21 8.40
N GLY A 83 -7.93 -5.16 8.19
CA GLY A 83 -6.52 -5.13 8.56
C GLY A 83 -5.56 -6.01 7.74
N LYS A 84 -5.06 -5.48 6.61
CA LYS A 84 -3.63 -5.41 6.26
C LYS A 84 -3.41 -4.42 5.11
N LEU A 85 -2.21 -3.80 5.10
CA LEU A 85 -1.58 -2.88 4.13
C LEU A 85 -2.22 -1.51 3.80
N VAL A 86 -3.51 -1.42 3.47
CA VAL A 86 -4.19 -0.11 3.21
C VAL A 86 -4.82 0.47 4.49
N LYS A 87 -4.98 -0.35 5.52
CA LYS A 87 -5.73 -0.01 6.74
C LYS A 87 -4.88 0.46 7.94
N THR A 88 -3.78 1.18 7.70
CA THR A 88 -3.21 2.08 8.72
C THR A 88 -4.03 3.37 8.85
N GLY A 89 -5.10 3.50 8.06
CA GLY A 89 -5.86 4.71 7.85
C GLY A 89 -5.12 5.71 6.96
N LEU A 90 -3.96 5.32 6.41
CA LEU A 90 -3.15 6.20 5.58
C LEU A 90 -3.69 6.27 4.15
N PHE A 91 -4.12 5.14 3.59
CA PHE A 91 -4.59 5.07 2.21
C PHE A 91 -6.04 4.62 2.12
N SER A 92 -6.71 5.01 1.03
CA SER A 92 -7.98 4.43 0.58
C SER A 92 -7.79 3.73 -0.76
N THR A 93 -8.62 2.74 -1.04
CA THR A 93 -8.62 1.98 -2.28
C THR A 93 -9.93 2.21 -3.02
N ASP A 94 -9.83 2.57 -4.30
CA ASP A 94 -10.97 2.72 -5.19
C ASP A 94 -10.71 1.85 -6.41
N TYR A 95 -11.62 0.92 -6.72
CA TYR A 95 -11.45 0.03 -7.87
C TYR A 95 -12.76 -0.20 -8.61
N ASN A 96 -12.63 -0.49 -9.90
CA ASN A 96 -13.71 -0.88 -10.79
C ASN A 96 -13.22 -1.94 -11.76
N ALA A 97 -14.03 -2.26 -12.78
CA ALA A 97 -13.71 -3.31 -13.74
C ALA A 97 -12.39 -3.12 -14.51
N THR A 98 -11.86 -1.90 -14.58
CA THR A 98 -10.71 -1.56 -15.44
C THR A 98 -9.54 -0.94 -14.70
N GLN A 99 -9.73 -0.45 -13.47
CA GLN A 99 -8.66 0.23 -12.73
C GLN A 99 -8.75 0.00 -11.22
N LEU A 100 -7.60 0.11 -10.56
CA LEU A 100 -7.43 0.21 -9.12
C LEU A 100 -6.59 1.45 -8.83
N ASP A 101 -7.10 2.32 -7.97
CA ASP A 101 -6.43 3.49 -7.42
C ASP A 101 -6.18 3.27 -5.93
N VAL A 102 -4.95 3.52 -5.48
CA VAL A 102 -4.62 3.67 -4.07
C VAL A 102 -4.34 5.14 -3.81
N ASN A 103 -5.16 5.74 -2.96
CA ASN A 103 -5.21 7.17 -2.71
C ASN A 103 -4.69 7.52 -1.32
N TYR A 104 -3.93 8.60 -1.21
CA TYR A 104 -3.59 9.24 0.06
C TYR A 104 -4.48 10.48 0.25
N THR A 105 -5.19 10.57 1.38
CA THR A 105 -6.03 11.73 1.68
C THR A 105 -5.28 12.73 2.56
N ASN A 106 -5.12 13.96 2.06
CA ASN A 106 -4.58 15.08 2.83
C ASN A 106 -5.58 16.25 2.75
N ASN A 107 -5.99 16.79 3.89
CA ASN A 107 -6.95 17.91 3.98
C ASN A 107 -8.26 17.69 3.19
N GLY A 108 -8.72 16.45 3.10
CA GLY A 108 -9.94 16.09 2.35
C GLY A 108 -9.75 15.97 0.84
N VAL A 109 -8.52 16.08 0.32
CA VAL A 109 -8.18 15.86 -1.08
C VAL A 109 -7.50 14.50 -1.24
N ASN A 110 -7.96 13.70 -2.21
CA ASN A 110 -7.35 12.42 -2.54
C ASN A 110 -6.25 12.59 -3.60
N HIS A 111 -5.08 12.06 -3.30
CA HIS A 111 -3.92 12.01 -4.19
C HIS A 111 -3.66 10.57 -4.61
N VAL A 112 -3.65 10.30 -5.91
CA VAL A 112 -3.37 8.95 -6.43
C VAL A 112 -1.88 8.63 -6.19
N CYS A 113 -1.62 7.64 -5.34
CA CYS A 113 -0.27 7.16 -5.05
C CYS A 113 0.12 5.98 -5.95
N LEU A 114 -0.85 5.16 -6.32
CA LEU A 114 -0.66 4.00 -7.18
C LEU A 114 -1.90 3.84 -8.03
N LYS A 115 -1.70 3.66 -9.34
CA LYS A 115 -2.76 3.30 -10.27
C LYS A 115 -2.36 2.05 -11.04
N VAL A 116 -3.25 1.07 -11.05
CA VAL A 116 -3.16 -0.12 -11.89
C VAL A 116 -4.31 -0.08 -12.88
N GLU A 117 -4.02 -0.20 -14.17
CA GLU A 117 -5.01 -0.17 -15.25
C GLU A 117 -4.95 -1.43 -16.10
N GLN A 118 -6.13 -1.88 -16.51
CA GLN A 118 -6.34 -2.84 -17.57
C GLN A 118 -6.34 -2.11 -18.92
N VAL A 119 -5.30 -2.34 -19.71
CA VAL A 119 -5.16 -1.78 -21.06
C VAL A 119 -5.31 -2.87 -22.12
N ASN A 120 -5.70 -2.46 -23.33
CA ASN A 120 -5.67 -3.34 -24.48
C ASN A 120 -4.24 -3.39 -25.05
N LYS A 121 -3.70 -4.59 -25.23
CA LYS A 121 -2.40 -4.83 -25.85
C LYS A 121 -2.58 -5.60 -27.14
N ILE A 122 -1.96 -5.10 -28.22
CA ILE A 122 -1.96 -5.81 -29.50
C ILE A 122 -0.74 -6.72 -29.54
N VAL A 123 -0.97 -8.03 -29.66
CA VAL A 123 0.08 -9.04 -29.78
C VAL A 123 0.05 -9.62 -31.19
N ARG A 124 1.20 -9.64 -31.85
CA ARG A 124 1.35 -10.21 -33.19
C ARG A 124 1.58 -11.71 -33.06
N VAL A 125 0.75 -12.51 -33.72
CA VAL A 125 0.84 -13.98 -33.67
C VAL A 125 1.49 -14.51 -34.95
N ASN A 126 1.20 -13.91 -36.11
CA ASN A 126 1.83 -14.23 -37.39
C ASN A 126 2.13 -12.96 -38.20
N LYS A 127 2.69 -13.13 -39.40
CA LYS A 127 3.00 -12.02 -40.31
C LYS A 127 1.77 -11.17 -40.67
N ASP A 128 0.56 -11.71 -40.61
CA ASP A 128 -0.66 -10.99 -41.01
C ASP A 128 -1.75 -10.96 -39.93
N THR A 129 -1.49 -11.53 -38.75
CA THR A 129 -2.49 -11.61 -37.66
C THR A 129 -2.03 -10.94 -36.37
N ASN A 130 -2.89 -10.02 -35.90
CA ASN A 130 -2.77 -9.36 -34.60
C ASN A 130 -3.97 -9.75 -33.74
N ILE A 131 -3.74 -10.03 -32.47
CA ILE A 131 -4.77 -10.31 -31.47
C ILE A 131 -4.72 -9.22 -30.40
N THR A 132 -5.87 -8.65 -30.07
CA THR A 132 -5.99 -7.74 -28.93
C THR A 132 -6.22 -8.58 -27.67
N THR A 133 -5.30 -8.46 -26.72
CA THR A 133 -5.36 -9.09 -25.41
C THR A 133 -5.46 -8.02 -24.33
N LYS A 134 -5.79 -8.43 -23.10
CA LYS A 134 -5.80 -7.53 -21.94
C LYS A 134 -4.44 -7.60 -21.25
N GLU A 135 -3.91 -6.44 -20.88
CA GLU A 135 -2.69 -6.30 -20.10
C GLU A 135 -3.02 -5.46 -18.86
N PHE A 136 -2.63 -5.93 -17.68
CA PHE A 136 -2.70 -5.15 -16.46
C PHE A 136 -1.32 -4.54 -16.22
N LYS A 137 -1.25 -3.24 -15.92
CA LYS A 137 0.03 -2.60 -15.61
C LYS A 137 -0.16 -1.47 -14.62
N ILE A 138 0.90 -1.18 -13.87
CA ILE A 138 1.01 0.05 -13.09
C ILE A 138 1.17 1.21 -14.07
N THR A 139 0.27 2.17 -14.04
CA THR A 139 0.31 3.37 -14.90
C THR A 139 0.78 4.61 -14.17
N GLU A 140 0.52 4.67 -12.86
CA GLU A 140 1.01 5.74 -11.99
C GLU A 140 1.56 5.13 -10.70
N LEU A 141 2.70 5.63 -10.24
CA LEU A 141 3.30 5.28 -8.96
C LEU A 141 4.02 6.49 -8.41
N ASN A 142 3.44 7.13 -7.40
CA ASN A 142 4.07 8.22 -6.67
C ASN A 142 4.58 7.72 -5.31
N THR A 143 5.88 7.46 -5.24
CA THR A 143 6.58 7.03 -4.01
C THR A 143 6.76 8.14 -2.97
N SER A 144 6.36 9.37 -3.28
CA SER A 144 6.43 10.55 -2.42
C SER A 144 5.05 11.11 -2.08
N CYS A 145 3.98 10.36 -2.34
CA CYS A 145 2.61 10.86 -2.24
C CYS A 145 2.17 11.31 -0.84
N ASN A 146 2.89 10.90 0.22
CA ASN A 146 2.66 11.35 1.60
C ASN A 146 3.58 12.50 2.04
N GLN A 147 4.48 12.96 1.18
CA GLN A 147 5.46 14.03 1.43
C GLN A 147 5.18 15.28 0.61
N ASP A 148 4.61 15.10 -0.58
CA ASP A 148 4.08 16.19 -1.39
C ASP A 148 2.76 16.62 -0.75
N GLN A 149 2.77 17.65 0.11
CA GLN A 149 1.67 18.58 0.50
C GLN A 149 1.90 19.14 1.91
#